data_AF-A0A842MAA6-F1
#
_entry.id   AF-A0A842MAA6-F1
#
_cell.length_a   1.000
_cell.length_b   1.000
_cell.length_c   1.000
_cell.angle_alpha   90.00
_cell.angle_beta   90.00
_cell.angle_gamma   90.00
#
_symmetry.space_group_name_H-M   'P 1'
#
loop_
_entity.id
_entity.type
_entity.pdbx_description
1 polymer ?
#
loop_
_entity_poly.entity_id
_entity_poly.type
_entity_poly.pdbx_seq_one_letter_code
_entity_poly.pdbx_strand_id
1 'polypeptide(L)'
;MLSNKGKIWFNGQFVEWDEAKIHVLSHVVHYGSSVFEGIRCYKNREGSAIFRLEDHVRRLFDSAKIYMIDIPYTEEEICEAVIETVKINNLKECYIRPVVFRGHKELGVNPLNCPVEVVIAAWEWGSYLGQEALEEGVDVGVSTWRRMAPNTLPNMAKAGGNYLNSQLVKIEAIKHGYDEGIMLDYNGMVSEGSGENIFIVKDGELYTPPMSSSILPGITRDSVIKLAKEMDINVKEERIPREMLYIADELFFTGTAAEITP
;
A
#
# COMPACT_ATOMS: atom_id res chain seq x y z
N MET A 1 5.31 -16.10 7.03
CA MET A 1 6.70 -15.60 7.11
C MET A 1 7.26 -15.53 5.70
N LEU A 2 8.13 -14.56 5.39
CA LEU A 2 8.83 -14.51 4.11
C LEU A 2 9.68 -15.79 3.96
N SER A 3 9.66 -16.43 2.80
CA SER A 3 10.55 -17.54 2.50
C SER A 3 11.90 -16.99 2.05
N ASN A 4 13.00 -17.39 2.70
CA ASN A 4 14.37 -17.00 2.29
C ASN A 4 14.84 -17.78 1.05
N LYS A 5 14.01 -17.89 0.02
CA LYS A 5 14.28 -18.65 -1.20
C LYS A 5 13.75 -17.87 -2.40
N GLY A 6 14.54 -17.81 -3.45
CA GLY A 6 14.17 -17.14 -4.70
C GLY A 6 15.20 -16.12 -5.15
N LYS A 7 14.86 -15.44 -6.25
CA LYS A 7 15.62 -14.35 -6.84
C LYS A 7 14.93 -13.02 -6.58
N ILE A 8 15.72 -12.00 -6.29
CA ILE A 8 15.26 -10.62 -6.17
C ILE A 8 15.86 -9.82 -7.32
N TRP A 9 15.03 -9.03 -8.01
CA TRP A 9 15.55 -8.07 -8.96
C TRP A 9 16.09 -6.87 -8.20
N PHE A 10 17.36 -6.52 -8.41
CA PHE A 10 18.05 -5.43 -7.73
C PHE A 10 18.90 -4.69 -8.76
N ASN A 11 18.54 -3.44 -9.06
CA ASN A 11 19.27 -2.55 -9.99
C ASN A 11 19.58 -3.22 -11.34
N GLY A 12 18.58 -3.87 -11.96
CA GLY A 12 18.74 -4.49 -13.29
C GLY A 12 19.24 -5.93 -13.27
N GLN A 13 19.55 -6.51 -12.11
CA GLN A 13 20.09 -7.87 -12.00
C GLN A 13 19.28 -8.74 -11.05
N PHE A 14 19.18 -10.04 -11.34
CA PHE A 14 18.62 -11.02 -10.42
C PHE A 14 19.68 -11.55 -9.46
N VAL A 15 19.60 -11.15 -8.20
CA VAL A 15 20.46 -11.65 -7.11
C VAL A 15 19.74 -12.76 -6.34
N GLU A 16 20.50 -13.60 -5.66
CA GLU A 16 19.93 -14.52 -4.67
C GLU A 16 19.26 -13.72 -3.54
N TRP A 17 18.19 -14.26 -2.97
CA TRP A 17 17.45 -13.63 -1.88
C TRP A 17 18.36 -13.08 -0.76
N ASP A 18 19.30 -13.90 -0.28
CA ASP A 18 20.20 -13.55 0.83
C ASP A 18 21.33 -12.58 0.42
N GLU A 19 21.49 -12.29 -0.87
CA GLU A 19 22.45 -11.32 -1.39
C GLU A 19 21.84 -9.96 -1.71
N ALA A 20 20.52 -9.80 -1.57
CA ALA A 20 19.84 -8.51 -1.64
C ALA A 20 20.10 -7.68 -0.36
N LYS A 21 21.33 -7.22 -0.18
CA LYS A 21 21.80 -6.48 0.99
C LYS A 21 22.03 -5.00 0.68
N ILE A 22 21.82 -4.16 1.69
CA ILE A 22 22.22 -2.75 1.69
C ILE A 22 23.13 -2.47 2.88
N HIS A 23 23.96 -1.43 2.79
CA HIS A 23 24.78 -1.02 3.93
C HIS A 23 23.92 -0.42 5.05
N VAL A 24 24.29 -0.63 6.32
CA VAL A 24 23.53 -0.08 7.47
C VAL A 24 23.52 1.45 7.49
N LEU A 25 24.47 2.10 6.80
CA LEU A 25 24.54 3.55 6.60
C LEU A 25 23.88 4.00 5.29
N SER A 26 23.02 3.19 4.67
CA SER A 26 22.17 3.64 3.56
C SER A 26 21.18 4.69 4.05
N HIS A 27 20.99 5.76 3.28
CA HIS A 27 20.19 6.93 3.68
C HIS A 27 18.75 6.54 4.11
N VAL A 28 18.14 5.58 3.41
CA VAL A 28 16.80 5.05 3.72
C VAL A 28 16.66 4.51 5.15
N VAL A 29 17.71 3.91 5.72
CA VAL A 29 17.68 3.29 7.06
C VAL A 29 17.48 4.34 8.14
N HIS A 30 18.01 5.55 7.93
CA HIS A 30 18.04 6.62 8.94
C HIS A 30 16.95 7.67 8.71
N TYR A 31 16.50 7.85 7.47
CA TYR A 31 15.62 8.95 7.09
C TYR A 31 14.33 8.51 6.37
N GLY A 32 14.06 7.21 6.24
CA GLY A 32 12.83 6.70 5.64
C GLY A 32 12.63 7.10 4.17
N SER A 33 13.73 7.44 3.47
CA SER A 33 13.73 8.00 2.12
C SER A 33 13.52 6.94 1.04
N SER A 34 12.32 6.37 1.01
CA SER A 34 11.89 5.38 0.03
C SER A 34 10.45 5.58 -0.38
N VAL A 35 10.12 5.07 -1.55
CA VAL A 35 8.75 4.85 -2.03
C VAL A 35 8.61 3.40 -2.46
N PHE A 36 7.41 2.85 -2.37
CA PHE A 36 7.20 1.44 -2.66
C PHE A 36 5.80 1.19 -3.18
N GLU A 37 5.60 0.00 -3.75
CA GLU A 37 4.30 -0.49 -4.15
C GLU A 37 3.94 -1.82 -3.52
N GLY A 38 2.63 -2.09 -3.52
CA GLY A 38 2.09 -3.38 -3.16
C GLY A 38 1.25 -3.89 -4.30
N ILE A 39 1.68 -4.96 -4.95
CA ILE A 39 1.04 -5.50 -6.16
C ILE A 39 0.72 -6.97 -5.91
N ARG A 40 -0.39 -7.47 -6.46
CA ARG A 40 -0.71 -8.91 -6.42
C ARG A 40 -0.73 -9.51 -7.82
N CYS A 41 -0.18 -10.72 -7.91
CA CYS A 41 -0.40 -11.64 -9.01
C CYS A 41 -1.37 -12.72 -8.55
N TYR A 42 -2.43 -12.93 -9.32
CA TYR A 42 -3.47 -13.90 -9.05
C TYR A 42 -3.44 -15.02 -10.07
N LYS A 43 -3.75 -16.23 -9.62
CA LYS A 43 -4.05 -17.34 -10.52
C LYS A 43 -5.49 -17.24 -10.99
N ASN A 44 -5.71 -17.16 -12.29
CA ASN A 44 -7.01 -17.17 -12.93
C ASN A 44 -7.18 -18.41 -13.84
N ARG A 45 -8.27 -18.45 -14.62
CA ARG A 45 -8.58 -19.58 -15.51
C ARG A 45 -7.60 -19.75 -16.68
N GLU A 46 -6.91 -18.68 -17.07
CA GLU A 46 -6.03 -18.60 -18.24
C GLU A 46 -4.54 -18.64 -17.86
N GLY A 47 -4.21 -18.55 -16.58
CA GLY A 47 -2.85 -18.54 -16.07
C GLY A 47 -2.70 -17.64 -14.86
N SER A 48 -1.55 -16.97 -14.75
CA SER A 48 -1.28 -15.99 -13.70
C SER A 48 -1.31 -14.60 -14.29
N ALA A 49 -1.98 -13.65 -13.63
CA ALA A 49 -2.11 -12.27 -14.08
C ALA A 49 -1.78 -11.30 -12.94
N ILE A 50 -1.05 -10.24 -13.25
CA ILE A 50 -0.73 -9.18 -12.29
C ILE A 50 -1.81 -8.11 -12.39
N PHE A 51 -2.52 -7.86 -11.29
CA PHE A 51 -3.65 -6.95 -11.28
C PHE A 51 -3.17 -5.50 -11.35
N ARG A 52 -3.63 -4.76 -12.38
CA ARG A 52 -3.40 -3.31 -12.56
C ARG A 52 -1.93 -2.89 -12.46
N LEU A 53 -1.02 -3.68 -13.03
CA LEU A 53 0.42 -3.45 -12.98
C LEU A 53 0.82 -2.02 -13.38
N GLU A 54 0.33 -1.53 -14.52
CA GLU A 54 0.65 -0.19 -15.03
C GLU A 54 0.22 0.91 -14.07
N ASP A 55 -0.96 0.79 -13.44
CA ASP A 55 -1.44 1.80 -12.48
C ASP A 55 -0.59 1.81 -11.21
N HIS A 56 -0.14 0.64 -10.75
CA HIS A 56 0.78 0.53 -9.62
C HIS A 56 2.14 1.16 -9.96
N VAL A 57 2.72 0.84 -11.11
CA VAL A 57 4.00 1.40 -11.53
C VAL A 57 3.91 2.91 -11.72
N ARG A 58 2.86 3.42 -12.36
CA ARG A 58 2.62 4.88 -12.46
C ARG A 58 2.62 5.55 -11.09
N ARG A 59 1.93 4.98 -10.10
CA ARG A 59 1.89 5.53 -8.73
C ARG A 59 3.23 5.45 -8.01
N LEU A 60 4.07 4.45 -8.30
CA LEU A 60 5.46 4.38 -7.82
C LEU A 60 6.26 5.59 -8.32
N PHE A 61 6.15 5.91 -9.61
CA PHE A 61 6.81 7.07 -10.23
C PHE A 61 6.25 8.40 -9.71
N ASP A 62 4.93 8.53 -9.55
CA ASP A 62 4.32 9.71 -8.94
C ASP A 62 4.81 9.93 -7.50
N SER A 63 4.89 8.85 -6.71
CA SER A 63 5.43 8.90 -5.34
C SER A 63 6.89 9.34 -5.33
N ALA A 64 7.71 8.79 -6.23
CA ALA A 64 9.13 9.16 -6.37
C ALA A 64 9.29 10.63 -6.77
N LYS A 65 8.48 11.11 -7.71
CA LYS A 65 8.44 12.49 -8.19
C LYS A 65 8.13 13.49 -7.08
N ILE A 66 7.16 13.20 -6.22
CA ILE A 66 6.82 14.04 -5.05
C ILE A 66 8.06 14.27 -4.15
N TYR A 67 8.91 13.26 -4.01
CA TYR A 67 10.11 13.31 -3.16
C TYR A 67 11.41 13.62 -3.90
N MET A 68 11.33 14.03 -5.18
CA MET A 68 12.49 14.33 -6.03
C MET A 68 13.46 13.13 -6.10
N ILE A 69 12.91 11.93 -6.33
CA ILE A 69 13.67 10.71 -6.56
C ILE A 69 13.60 10.41 -8.06
N ASP A 70 14.72 10.54 -8.76
CA ASP A 70 14.83 10.18 -10.16
C ASP A 70 15.07 8.67 -10.28
N ILE A 71 14.04 7.93 -10.70
CA ILE A 71 14.14 6.49 -10.93
C ILE A 71 14.97 6.27 -12.21
N PRO A 72 16.06 5.47 -12.17
CA PRO A 72 16.95 5.27 -13.31
C PRO A 72 16.42 4.24 -14.33
N TYR A 73 15.09 4.07 -14.42
CA TYR A 73 14.38 3.13 -15.29
C TYR A 73 13.09 3.77 -15.80
N THR A 74 12.55 3.32 -16.93
CA THR A 74 11.22 3.72 -17.40
C THR A 74 10.10 2.94 -16.70
N GLU A 75 8.86 3.41 -16.82
CA GLU A 75 7.69 2.68 -16.31
C GLU A 75 7.57 1.29 -16.96
N GLU A 76 7.88 1.18 -18.26
CA GLU A 76 7.88 -0.07 -19.00
C GLU A 76 8.95 -1.05 -18.49
N GLU A 77 10.18 -0.57 -18.28
CA GLU A 77 11.27 -1.40 -17.74
C GLU A 77 10.93 -1.94 -16.34
N ILE A 78 10.28 -1.13 -15.50
CA ILE A 78 9.82 -1.58 -14.17
C ILE A 78 8.67 -2.58 -14.29
N CYS A 79 7.72 -2.38 -15.20
CA CYS A 79 6.67 -3.37 -15.48
C CYS A 79 7.26 -4.71 -15.91
N GLU A 80 8.22 -4.70 -16.84
CA GLU A 80 8.92 -5.90 -17.30
C GLU A 80 9.69 -6.57 -16.17
N ALA A 81 10.43 -5.81 -15.37
CA ALA A 81 11.17 -6.34 -14.22
C ALA A 81 10.26 -6.99 -13.18
N VAL A 82 9.07 -6.42 -12.94
CA VAL A 82 8.04 -7.03 -12.09
C VAL A 82 7.58 -8.38 -12.65
N ILE A 83 7.24 -8.44 -13.95
CA ILE A 83 6.80 -9.68 -14.61
C ILE A 83 7.88 -10.76 -14.55
N GLU A 84 9.13 -10.40 -14.88
CA GLU A 84 10.25 -11.34 -14.87
C GLU A 84 10.58 -11.83 -13.46
N THR A 85 10.42 -10.98 -12.43
CA THR A 85 10.57 -11.39 -11.03
C THR A 85 9.56 -12.48 -10.62
N VAL A 86 8.31 -12.40 -11.09
CA VAL A 86 7.30 -13.44 -10.84
C VAL A 86 7.68 -14.74 -11.56
N LYS A 87 8.05 -14.64 -12.85
CA LYS A 87 8.40 -15.80 -13.69
C LYS A 87 9.62 -16.56 -13.19
N ILE A 88 10.72 -15.87 -12.90
CA ILE A 88 11.98 -16.53 -12.48
C ILE A 88 11.83 -17.30 -11.17
N ASN A 89 10.91 -16.84 -10.30
CA ASN A 89 10.57 -17.51 -9.05
C ASN A 89 9.49 -18.58 -9.20
N ASN A 90 8.95 -18.80 -10.41
CA ASN A 90 7.90 -19.77 -10.72
C ASN A 90 6.62 -19.59 -9.86
N LEU A 91 6.31 -18.35 -9.50
CA LEU A 91 5.17 -18.02 -8.65
C LEU A 91 3.88 -17.97 -9.48
N LYS A 92 2.87 -18.73 -9.07
CA LYS A 92 1.55 -18.72 -9.72
C LYS A 92 0.60 -17.68 -9.12
N GLU A 93 0.79 -17.39 -7.85
CA GLU A 93 0.05 -16.42 -7.08
C GLU A 93 1.02 -15.86 -6.04
N CYS A 94 1.13 -14.54 -5.96
CA CYS A 94 2.10 -13.92 -5.08
C CYS A 94 1.76 -12.45 -4.82
N TYR A 95 2.42 -11.92 -3.79
CA TYR A 95 2.54 -10.50 -3.59
C TYR A 95 3.91 -10.03 -4.08
N ILE A 96 3.93 -8.85 -4.67
CA ILE A 96 5.11 -8.24 -5.27
C ILE A 96 5.33 -6.88 -4.61
N ARG A 97 6.59 -6.58 -4.30
CA ARG A 97 7.04 -5.38 -3.59
C ARG A 97 8.17 -4.69 -4.36
N PRO A 98 7.83 -3.78 -5.29
CA PRO A 98 8.77 -2.80 -5.78
C PRO A 98 9.11 -1.79 -4.66
N VAL A 99 10.38 -1.45 -4.51
CA VAL A 99 10.87 -0.42 -3.59
C VAL A 99 11.93 0.39 -4.31
N VAL A 100 11.77 1.71 -4.30
CA VAL A 100 12.78 2.68 -4.75
C VAL A 100 13.26 3.44 -3.53
N PHE A 101 14.57 3.52 -3.32
CA PHE A 101 15.12 4.16 -2.13
C PHE A 101 16.47 4.82 -2.37
N ARG A 102 16.86 5.73 -1.47
CA ARG A 102 18.20 6.34 -1.50
C ARG A 102 19.20 5.49 -0.71
N GLY A 103 20.25 5.05 -1.40
CA GLY A 103 21.26 4.09 -0.93
C GLY A 103 22.38 4.71 -0.10
N HIS A 104 23.55 4.08 -0.13
CA HIS A 104 24.69 4.45 0.71
C HIS A 104 25.69 5.36 -0.02
N LYS A 105 25.87 6.59 0.47
CA LYS A 105 26.98 7.48 0.07
C LYS A 105 27.25 8.56 1.10
N GLU A 106 26.21 9.32 1.48
CA GLU A 106 26.26 10.40 2.46
C GLU A 106 25.15 10.20 3.50
N LEU A 107 25.34 10.72 4.71
CA LEU A 107 24.40 10.55 5.83
C LEU A 107 23.80 11.88 6.32
N GLY A 108 23.93 12.96 5.55
CA GLY A 108 23.20 14.19 5.81
C GLY A 108 21.72 14.05 5.41
N VAL A 109 20.85 14.88 5.98
CA VAL A 109 19.41 14.93 5.62
C VAL A 109 19.21 15.29 4.13
N ASN A 110 20.11 16.11 3.57
CA ASN A 110 20.12 16.39 2.13
C ASN A 110 20.59 15.13 1.39
N PRO A 111 19.73 14.51 0.57
CA PRO A 111 19.99 13.17 0.09
C PRO A 111 20.40 13.13 -1.39
N LEU A 112 20.54 14.31 -2.04
CA LEU A 112 20.68 14.44 -3.49
C LEU A 112 21.91 13.74 -4.07
N ASN A 113 22.96 13.57 -3.26
CA ASN A 113 24.17 12.86 -3.70
C ASN A 113 24.05 11.33 -3.57
N CYS A 114 23.10 10.83 -2.78
CA CYS A 114 22.92 9.40 -2.55
C CYS A 114 22.38 8.71 -3.81
N PRO A 115 22.88 7.52 -4.15
CA PRO A 115 22.37 6.78 -5.30
C PRO A 115 20.91 6.40 -5.08
N VAL A 116 20.15 6.31 -6.17
CA VAL A 116 18.80 5.73 -6.17
C VAL A 116 18.92 4.25 -6.50
N GLU A 117 18.40 3.41 -5.62
CA GLU A 117 18.39 1.96 -5.74
C GLU A 117 16.96 1.47 -5.90
N VAL A 118 16.77 0.45 -6.74
CA VAL A 118 15.46 -0.14 -7.06
C VAL A 118 15.51 -1.65 -6.86
N VAL A 119 14.57 -2.15 -6.07
CA VAL A 119 14.44 -3.56 -5.72
C VAL A 119 13.02 -4.03 -6.00
N ILE A 120 12.87 -5.23 -6.56
CA ILE A 120 11.59 -5.90 -6.75
C ILE A 120 11.71 -7.32 -6.20
N ALA A 121 10.93 -7.60 -5.16
CA ALA A 121 10.80 -8.92 -4.57
C ALA A 121 9.37 -9.45 -4.77
N ALA A 122 9.22 -10.76 -4.87
CA ALA A 122 7.92 -11.43 -4.91
C ALA A 122 7.92 -12.69 -4.03
N TRP A 123 6.81 -12.96 -3.34
CA TRP A 123 6.66 -14.13 -2.48
C TRP A 123 5.20 -14.54 -2.36
N GLU A 124 4.95 -15.80 -2.01
CA GLU A 124 3.61 -16.28 -1.68
C GLU A 124 3.09 -15.59 -0.40
N TRP A 125 1.95 -14.93 -0.49
CA TRP A 125 1.34 -14.25 0.65
C TRP A 125 -0.17 -14.46 0.67
N GLY A 126 -0.67 -15.10 1.73
CA GLY A 126 -2.10 -15.28 1.99
C GLY A 126 -2.82 -13.96 2.28
N SER A 127 -4.04 -14.05 2.81
CA SER A 127 -4.84 -12.87 3.16
C SER A 127 -4.22 -12.08 4.32
N TYR A 128 -4.28 -10.75 4.22
CA TYR A 128 -3.58 -9.85 5.14
C TYR A 128 -4.19 -9.81 6.54
N LEU A 129 -5.52 -9.87 6.63
CA LEU A 129 -6.27 -9.85 7.90
C LEU A 129 -6.69 -11.24 8.39
N GLY A 130 -6.24 -12.31 7.71
CA GLY A 130 -6.66 -13.69 8.01
C GLY A 130 -7.64 -14.22 6.98
N GLN A 131 -7.76 -15.55 6.88
CA GLN A 131 -8.61 -16.17 5.86
C GLN A 131 -10.09 -16.04 6.23
N GLU A 132 -10.39 -16.17 7.52
CA GLU A 132 -11.72 -15.94 8.11
C GLU A 132 -12.18 -14.48 7.94
N ALA A 133 -11.25 -13.51 7.94
CA ALA A 133 -11.57 -12.09 7.78
C ALA A 133 -12.31 -11.78 6.46
N LEU A 134 -12.01 -12.48 5.36
CA LEU A 134 -12.70 -12.25 4.08
C LEU A 134 -14.14 -12.78 4.09
N GLU A 135 -14.46 -13.74 4.98
CA GLU A 135 -15.76 -14.41 5.06
C GLU A 135 -16.63 -13.87 6.20
N GLU A 136 -16.02 -13.62 7.36
CA GLU A 136 -16.70 -13.26 8.62
C GLU A 136 -16.54 -11.77 8.99
N GLY A 137 -15.63 -11.06 8.32
CA GLY A 137 -15.26 -9.69 8.63
C GLY A 137 -14.25 -9.56 9.77
N VAL A 138 -13.93 -8.32 10.14
CA VAL A 138 -12.96 -8.00 11.20
C VAL A 138 -13.47 -7.05 12.27
N ASP A 139 -12.95 -7.20 13.50
CA ASP A 139 -13.23 -6.25 14.59
C ASP A 139 -12.26 -5.07 14.52
N VAL A 140 -12.80 -3.84 14.42
CA VAL A 140 -11.99 -2.63 14.22
C VAL A 140 -12.17 -1.59 15.32
N GLY A 141 -11.06 -0.94 15.68
CA GLY A 141 -11.04 0.14 16.67
C GLY A 141 -10.71 1.49 16.04
N VAL A 142 -11.42 2.57 16.41
CA VAL A 142 -11.02 3.92 16.00
C VAL A 142 -9.80 4.34 16.85
N SER A 143 -8.66 4.51 16.18
CA SER A 143 -7.37 4.81 16.80
C SER A 143 -7.33 6.18 17.46
N THR A 144 -6.50 6.33 18.49
CA THR A 144 -6.18 7.63 19.09
C THR A 144 -5.14 8.40 18.28
N TRP A 145 -4.40 7.72 17.40
CA TRP A 145 -3.47 8.33 16.45
C TRP A 145 -4.21 8.84 15.22
N ARG A 146 -3.91 10.08 14.82
CA ARG A 146 -4.50 10.70 13.62
C ARG A 146 -3.61 10.49 12.40
N ARG A 147 -4.21 10.58 11.22
CA ARG A 147 -3.49 10.69 9.95
C ARG A 147 -2.75 12.01 9.82
N MET A 148 -1.69 11.97 9.00
CA MET A 148 -0.81 13.11 8.75
C MET A 148 -1.59 14.26 8.11
N ALA A 149 -1.46 15.46 8.66
CA ALA A 149 -2.13 16.64 8.14
C ALA A 149 -1.58 17.02 6.74
N PRO A 150 -2.39 17.64 5.86
CA PRO A 150 -1.90 18.21 4.61
C PRO A 150 -0.70 19.12 4.82
N ASN A 151 0.21 19.13 3.85
CA ASN A 151 1.45 19.93 3.89
C ASN A 151 2.42 19.55 5.04
N THR A 152 2.32 18.34 5.58
CA THR A 152 3.34 17.77 6.50
C THR A 152 4.11 16.63 5.82
N LEU A 153 3.55 15.44 5.78
CA LEU A 153 4.01 14.32 4.97
C LEU A 153 3.00 14.05 3.84
N PRO A 154 3.45 13.98 2.57
CA PRO A 154 2.57 13.71 1.43
C PRO A 154 1.85 12.35 1.51
N ASN A 155 0.55 12.35 1.83
CA ASN A 155 -0.29 11.15 1.89
C ASN A 155 -0.55 10.51 0.52
N MET A 156 -0.45 11.30 -0.57
CA MET A 156 -0.61 10.79 -1.92
C MET A 156 0.60 9.95 -2.40
N ALA A 157 1.75 10.09 -1.72
CA ALA A 157 2.93 9.27 -2.00
C ALA A 157 2.94 8.05 -1.08
N LYS A 158 3.15 6.87 -1.65
CA LYS A 158 3.31 5.63 -0.88
C LYS A 158 4.76 5.49 -0.41
N ALA A 159 5.12 6.29 0.59
CA ALA A 159 6.49 6.41 1.09
C ALA A 159 6.75 5.57 2.36
N GLY A 160 7.97 5.06 2.52
CA GLY A 160 8.36 4.26 3.68
C GLY A 160 8.19 5.00 5.01
N GLY A 161 8.61 6.27 5.07
CA GLY A 161 8.47 7.11 6.27
C GLY A 161 7.03 7.28 6.77
N ASN A 162 6.04 7.25 5.88
CA ASN A 162 4.62 7.40 6.25
C ASN A 162 4.15 6.24 7.15
N TYR A 163 4.75 5.05 7.02
CA TYR A 163 4.31 3.84 7.71
C TYR A 163 4.66 3.79 9.20
N LEU A 164 5.46 4.73 9.72
CA LEU A 164 5.62 4.89 11.17
C LEU A 164 4.28 5.23 11.84
N ASN A 165 3.44 6.03 11.18
CA ASN A 165 2.10 6.36 11.65
C ASN A 165 1.17 5.14 11.58
N SER A 166 1.17 4.40 10.46
CA SER A 166 0.40 3.15 10.31
C SER A 166 0.77 2.10 11.35
N GLN A 167 2.06 1.96 11.67
CA GLN A 167 2.52 1.00 12.69
C GLN A 167 1.95 1.32 14.08
N LEU A 168 1.92 2.59 14.50
CA LEU A 168 1.35 2.99 15.78
C LEU A 168 -0.12 2.60 15.91
N VAL A 169 -0.88 2.78 14.83
CA VAL A 169 -2.31 2.47 14.74
C VAL A 169 -2.55 0.97 14.84
N LYS A 170 -1.81 0.18 14.05
CA LYS A 170 -1.90 -1.29 14.10
C LYS A 170 -1.52 -1.84 15.48
N ILE A 171 -0.44 -1.32 16.07
CA ILE A 171 0.00 -1.73 17.41
C ILE A 171 -1.07 -1.40 18.47
N GLU A 172 -1.70 -0.22 18.39
CA GLU A 172 -2.79 0.15 19.29
C GLU A 172 -3.99 -0.78 19.15
N ALA A 173 -4.44 -1.06 17.92
CA ALA A 173 -5.56 -1.95 17.64
C ALA A 173 -5.34 -3.34 18.26
N ILE A 174 -4.20 -3.98 17.95
CA ILE A 174 -3.85 -5.30 18.48
C ILE A 174 -3.80 -5.30 20.02
N LYS A 175 -3.23 -4.26 20.63
CA LYS A 175 -3.16 -4.15 22.10
C LYS A 175 -4.52 -4.00 22.78
N HIS A 176 -5.51 -3.51 22.05
CA HIS A 176 -6.89 -3.39 22.52
C HIS A 176 -7.79 -4.55 22.07
N GLY A 177 -7.24 -5.57 21.40
CA GLY A 177 -7.97 -6.76 20.98
C GLY A 177 -8.77 -6.59 19.67
N TYR A 178 -8.43 -5.58 18.87
CA TYR A 178 -8.98 -5.40 17.52
C TYR A 178 -8.03 -5.97 16.47
N ASP A 179 -8.58 -6.36 15.32
CA ASP A 179 -7.82 -6.82 14.16
C ASP A 179 -7.14 -5.65 13.45
N GLU A 180 -7.82 -4.51 13.31
CA GLU A 180 -7.30 -3.33 12.60
C GLU A 180 -7.78 -2.00 13.21
N GLY A 181 -7.06 -0.91 12.92
CA GLY A 181 -7.39 0.43 13.39
C GLY A 181 -7.94 1.32 12.28
N ILE A 182 -9.06 2.02 12.54
CA ILE A 182 -9.54 3.13 11.70
C ILE A 182 -8.89 4.42 12.18
N MET A 183 -8.32 5.18 11.25
CA MET A 183 -7.73 6.47 11.53
C MET A 183 -8.67 7.62 11.16
N LEU A 184 -8.65 8.66 11.97
CA LEU A 184 -9.26 9.94 11.63
C LEU A 184 -8.23 10.89 11.02
N ASP A 185 -8.69 11.80 10.16
CA ASP A 185 -7.92 12.92 9.64
C ASP A 185 -7.60 13.95 10.75
N TYR A 186 -6.83 14.98 10.39
CA TYR A 186 -6.43 16.04 11.30
C TYR A 186 -7.62 16.86 11.88
N ASN A 187 -8.79 16.82 11.23
CA ASN A 187 -10.02 17.47 11.66
C ASN A 187 -10.96 16.56 12.45
N GLY A 188 -10.64 15.27 12.60
CA GLY A 188 -11.51 14.28 13.27
C GLY A 188 -12.55 13.62 12.36
N MET A 189 -12.43 13.75 11.03
CA MET A 189 -13.24 13.00 10.07
C MET A 189 -12.60 11.64 9.78
N VAL A 190 -13.38 10.66 9.35
CA VAL A 190 -12.85 9.35 8.93
C VAL A 190 -11.89 9.55 7.75
N SER A 191 -10.69 8.96 7.87
CA SER A 191 -9.68 8.92 6.83
C SER A 191 -9.63 7.53 6.20
N GLU A 192 -8.89 6.60 6.80
CA GLU A 192 -8.68 5.25 6.27
C GLU A 192 -8.17 4.32 7.37
N GLY A 193 -7.98 3.04 7.08
CA GLY A 193 -7.31 2.10 7.97
C GLY A 193 -5.81 2.39 8.12
N SER A 194 -5.09 1.52 8.84
CA SER A 194 -3.62 1.66 8.93
C SER A 194 -2.93 1.39 7.59
N GLY A 195 -3.51 0.53 6.73
CA GLY A 195 -2.96 0.13 5.43
C GLY A 195 -3.97 0.08 4.27
N GLU A 196 -5.24 0.40 4.53
CA GLU A 196 -6.40 0.15 3.67
C GLU A 196 -7.28 1.40 3.55
N ASN A 197 -7.89 1.66 2.39
CA ASN A 197 -8.98 2.65 2.31
C ASN A 197 -10.27 2.06 2.89
N ILE A 198 -11.18 2.92 3.38
CA ILE A 198 -12.46 2.49 3.98
C ILE A 198 -13.64 2.90 3.10
N PHE A 199 -14.66 2.04 3.08
CA PHE A 199 -15.98 2.29 2.51
C PHE A 199 -17.07 2.05 3.56
N ILE A 200 -18.19 2.74 3.36
CA ILE A 200 -19.37 2.70 4.22
C ILE A 200 -20.59 2.53 3.33
N VAL A 201 -21.48 1.60 3.66
CA VAL A 201 -22.79 1.50 3.03
C VAL A 201 -23.83 2.10 3.95
N LYS A 202 -24.65 3.00 3.42
CA LYS A 202 -25.78 3.58 4.14
C LYS A 202 -26.95 3.82 3.20
N ASP A 203 -28.11 3.27 3.55
CA ASP A 203 -29.36 3.39 2.81
C ASP A 203 -29.23 3.01 1.33
N GLY A 204 -28.43 1.98 1.04
CA GLY A 204 -28.17 1.47 -0.32
C GLY A 204 -27.16 2.29 -1.13
N GLU A 205 -26.54 3.32 -0.54
CA GLU A 205 -25.50 4.13 -1.18
C GLU A 205 -24.12 3.82 -0.59
N LEU A 206 -23.08 3.96 -1.42
CA LEU A 206 -21.70 3.70 -1.06
C LEU A 206 -20.95 5.02 -0.80
N TYR A 207 -20.38 5.17 0.39
CA TYR A 207 -19.61 6.33 0.82
C TYR A 207 -18.13 5.96 1.01
N THR A 208 -17.22 6.86 0.64
CA THR A 208 -15.79 6.73 0.97
C THR A 208 -15.18 8.12 1.16
N PRO A 209 -14.19 8.29 2.05
CA PRO A 209 -13.56 9.60 2.24
C PRO A 209 -12.93 10.13 0.93
N PRO A 210 -13.00 11.44 0.65
CA PRO A 210 -12.32 12.04 -0.48
C PRO A 210 -10.82 12.12 -0.21
N MET A 211 -10.04 12.32 -1.27
CA MET A 211 -8.58 12.46 -1.18
C MET A 211 -8.10 13.55 -0.20
N SER A 212 -8.91 14.59 -0.01
CA SER A 212 -8.63 15.67 0.96
C SER A 212 -8.69 15.23 2.43
N SER A 213 -9.21 14.03 2.72
CA SER A 213 -9.29 13.46 4.07
C SER A 213 -8.04 12.70 4.48
N SER A 214 -6.87 13.02 3.90
CA SER A 214 -5.56 12.45 4.27
C SER A 214 -5.40 10.95 3.97
N ILE A 215 -6.06 10.47 2.91
CA ILE A 215 -5.99 9.08 2.44
C ILE A 215 -4.95 8.89 1.34
N LEU A 216 -4.51 7.64 1.12
CA LEU A 216 -3.77 7.25 -0.09
C LEU A 216 -4.79 7.01 -1.24
N PRO A 217 -4.50 7.42 -2.50
CA PRO A 217 -5.36 7.09 -3.63
C PRO A 217 -5.20 5.60 -3.97
N GLY A 218 -5.94 4.74 -3.27
CA GLY A 218 -5.84 3.30 -3.42
C GLY A 218 -6.31 2.81 -4.78
N ILE A 219 -5.55 1.90 -5.38
CA ILE A 219 -5.89 1.29 -6.66
C ILE A 219 -7.07 0.33 -6.50
N THR A 220 -7.13 -0.42 -5.38
CA THR A 220 -8.30 -1.24 -5.04
C THR A 220 -9.54 -0.38 -4.79
N ARG A 221 -9.40 0.76 -4.11
CA ARG A 221 -10.48 1.75 -3.94
C ARG A 221 -11.01 2.23 -5.29
N ASP A 222 -10.13 2.65 -6.21
CA ASP A 222 -10.52 3.07 -7.56
C ASP A 222 -11.23 1.94 -8.33
N SER A 223 -10.77 0.69 -8.18
CA SER A 223 -11.45 -0.48 -8.76
C SER A 223 -12.86 -0.69 -8.19
N VAL A 224 -13.03 -0.59 -6.87
CA VAL A 224 -14.36 -0.71 -6.23
C VAL A 224 -15.30 0.40 -6.70
N ILE A 225 -14.83 1.65 -6.80
CA ILE A 225 -15.65 2.77 -7.31
C ILE A 225 -16.11 2.51 -8.75
N LYS A 226 -15.23 2.00 -9.61
CA LYS A 226 -15.58 1.66 -11.00
C LYS A 226 -16.61 0.53 -11.08
N LEU A 227 -16.39 -0.55 -10.33
CA LEU A 227 -17.32 -1.68 -10.28
C LEU A 227 -18.68 -1.28 -9.71
N ALA A 228 -18.71 -0.47 -8.65
CA ALA A 228 -19.96 0.04 -8.08
C ALA A 228 -20.77 0.84 -9.11
N LYS A 229 -20.11 1.68 -9.91
CA LYS A 229 -20.75 2.42 -11.01
C LYS A 229 -21.28 1.50 -12.12
N GLU A 230 -20.55 0.44 -12.47
CA GLU A 230 -21.02 -0.58 -13.43
C GLU A 230 -22.21 -1.38 -12.90
N MET A 231 -22.36 -1.47 -11.59
CA MET A 231 -23.47 -2.11 -10.89
C MET A 231 -24.61 -1.14 -10.54
N ASP A 232 -24.59 0.09 -11.06
CA ASP A 232 -25.55 1.15 -10.77
C ASP A 232 -25.69 1.52 -9.28
N ILE A 233 -24.63 1.30 -8.49
CA ILE A 233 -24.54 1.72 -7.08
C ILE A 233 -24.03 3.17 -7.04
N ASN A 234 -24.79 4.06 -6.38
CA ASN A 234 -24.37 5.45 -6.21
C ASN A 234 -23.16 5.53 -5.26
N VAL A 235 -22.09 6.20 -5.71
CA VAL A 235 -20.86 6.37 -4.94
C VAL A 235 -20.66 7.84 -4.57
N LYS A 236 -20.49 8.12 -3.28
CA LYS A 236 -20.26 9.45 -2.71
C LYS A 236 -18.88 9.55 -2.08
N GLU A 237 -18.03 10.39 -2.67
CA GLU A 237 -16.72 10.73 -2.12
C GLU A 237 -16.82 11.95 -1.20
N GLU A 238 -17.23 11.74 0.06
CA GLU A 238 -17.59 12.82 1.01
C GLU A 238 -16.88 12.69 2.37
N ARG A 239 -16.81 13.81 3.12
CA ARG A 239 -16.22 13.80 4.47
C ARG A 239 -17.18 13.07 5.40
N ILE A 240 -16.68 12.01 6.04
CA ILE A 240 -17.48 11.14 6.88
C ILE A 240 -17.18 11.44 8.36
N PRO A 241 -18.18 11.80 9.18
CA PRO A 241 -17.97 11.98 10.61
C PRO A 241 -17.81 10.61 11.30
N ARG A 242 -17.06 10.57 12.40
CA ARG A 242 -16.75 9.31 13.12
C ARG A 242 -18.01 8.52 13.47
N GLU A 243 -19.05 9.19 13.94
CA GLU A 243 -20.30 8.58 14.39
C GLU A 243 -21.07 7.88 13.26
N MET A 244 -20.81 8.21 11.99
CA MET A 244 -21.40 7.50 10.86
C MET A 244 -20.97 6.03 10.81
N LEU A 245 -19.79 5.70 11.33
CA LEU A 245 -19.32 4.31 11.46
C LEU A 245 -20.25 3.46 12.34
N TYR A 246 -20.95 4.06 13.30
CA TYR A 246 -21.79 3.33 14.26
C TYR A 246 -23.25 3.18 13.80
N ILE A 247 -23.65 3.93 12.77
CA ILE A 247 -25.01 3.93 12.22
C ILE A 247 -25.05 3.48 10.76
N ALA A 248 -23.90 3.11 10.19
CA ALA A 248 -23.78 2.51 8.87
C ALA A 248 -24.49 1.17 8.83
N ASP A 249 -24.92 0.76 7.63
CA ASP A 249 -25.50 -0.56 7.43
C ASP A 249 -24.38 -1.59 7.22
N GLU A 250 -23.32 -1.22 6.48
CA GLU A 250 -22.12 -2.04 6.28
C GLU A 250 -20.85 -1.17 6.27
N LEU A 251 -19.71 -1.78 6.57
CA LEU A 251 -18.38 -1.21 6.46
C LEU A 251 -17.48 -2.23 5.75
N PHE A 252 -16.47 -1.76 5.02
CA PHE A 252 -15.40 -2.64 4.55
C PHE A 252 -14.13 -1.86 4.22
N PHE A 253 -13.00 -2.53 4.32
CA PHE A 253 -11.70 -2.05 3.88
C PHE A 253 -11.36 -2.49 2.46
N THR A 254 -10.51 -1.70 1.80
CA THR A 254 -9.96 -2.01 0.48
C THR A 254 -8.46 -1.76 0.42
N GLY A 255 -7.72 -2.69 -0.19
CA GLY A 255 -6.28 -2.54 -0.42
C GLY A 255 -5.70 -3.72 -1.17
N THR A 256 -4.48 -3.62 -1.70
CA THR A 256 -3.91 -4.77 -2.46
C THR A 256 -3.65 -5.98 -1.57
N ALA A 257 -3.26 -5.76 -0.31
CA ALA A 257 -3.00 -6.86 0.63
C ALA A 257 -4.29 -7.39 1.27
N ALA A 258 -5.17 -6.48 1.71
CA ALA A 258 -6.46 -6.75 2.38
C ALA A 258 -7.61 -7.06 1.40
N GLU A 259 -7.42 -6.82 0.10
CA GLU A 259 -8.43 -7.06 -0.93
C GLU A 259 -9.70 -6.25 -0.67
N ILE A 260 -10.82 -6.91 -0.41
CA ILE A 260 -12.06 -6.32 0.10
C ILE A 260 -12.40 -7.10 1.38
N THR A 261 -12.19 -6.49 2.53
CA THR A 261 -12.43 -7.13 3.84
C THR A 261 -13.57 -6.43 4.56
N PRO A 262 -14.69 -7.11 4.86
CA PRO A 262 -15.77 -6.57 5.69
C PRO A 262 -15.30 -6.12 7.08
#